data_AF-A0A2E7CGD9-F1
#
_entry.id   AF-A0A2E7CGD9-F1
#
_cell.length_a   1.000
_cell.length_b   1.000
_cell.length_c   1.000
_cell.angle_alpha   90.00
_cell.angle_beta   90.00
_cell.angle_gamma   90.00
#
_symmetry.space_group_name_H-M   'P 1'
#
loop_
_entity.id
_entity.type
_entity.pdbx_description
1 polymer ?
#
loop_
_entity_poly.entity_id
_entity_poly.type
_entity_poly.pdbx_seq_one_letter_code
_entity_poly.pdbx_strand_id
1 'polypeptide(L)'
;MLYGVGSDDMASFVANHDQNTQPGTQINYSTGDATLLASIIGSAVKDTYGEHYPWTMLFEPLGMSSAVYERDISGTYVGGSYAYLTTHDAARFGYLYLNNGCWNGEQLLPEYWAEQAAQLSQPLLDGGNIGEDTDGSGWSWWLNIDAPNLEIKPWLPDAPSDTFSANGHWGQHIFIVPSWNLIVVRFGDDRDDTHDKNKLLSLAMAIATAPSESSTSSPAPTEDFIEENFDTSIKINPNAPKPENPSKTKSTFVPQ
;
A
#
# COMPACT_ATOMS: atom_id res chain seq x y z
N MET A 1 8.88 4.00 16.70
CA MET A 1 8.97 3.22 15.45
C MET A 1 9.55 4.09 14.36
N LEU A 2 8.79 4.98 13.69
CA LEU A 2 9.42 5.89 12.71
C LEU A 2 10.44 6.87 13.32
N TYR A 3 10.09 7.42 14.49
CA TYR A 3 10.95 8.32 15.27
C TYR A 3 11.02 7.79 16.71
N GLY A 4 12.23 7.73 17.29
CA GLY A 4 12.42 7.32 18.68
C GLY A 4 12.40 5.81 18.91
N VAL A 5 11.83 5.34 20.03
CA VAL A 5 11.93 3.93 20.45
C VAL A 5 11.45 2.99 19.35
N GLY A 6 12.28 2.00 19.02
CA GLY A 6 12.02 1.02 17.97
C GLY A 6 12.41 1.47 16.55
N SER A 7 13.06 2.63 16.36
CA SER A 7 13.56 3.06 15.05
C SER A 7 14.71 2.21 14.53
N ASP A 8 15.43 1.54 15.41
CA ASP A 8 16.62 0.79 15.03
C ASP A 8 16.26 -0.56 14.40
N ASP A 9 15.16 -1.17 14.86
CA ASP A 9 14.59 -2.40 14.31
C ASP A 9 13.06 -2.30 14.38
N MET A 10 12.48 -1.75 13.33
CA MET A 10 11.06 -1.42 13.28
C MET A 10 10.20 -2.68 13.19
N ALA A 11 10.64 -3.69 12.45
CA ALA A 11 9.89 -4.94 12.31
C ALA A 11 9.83 -5.70 13.63
N SER A 12 10.97 -5.88 14.32
CA SER A 12 10.97 -6.52 15.64
C SER A 12 10.21 -5.68 16.66
N PHE A 13 10.30 -4.35 16.59
CA PHE A 13 9.51 -3.49 17.48
C PHE A 13 8.02 -3.75 17.31
N VAL A 14 7.50 -3.74 16.08
CA VAL A 14 6.08 -4.01 15.79
C VAL A 14 5.68 -5.41 16.22
N ALA A 15 6.48 -6.44 15.87
CA ALA A 15 6.18 -7.83 16.19
C ALA A 15 6.10 -8.15 17.70
N ASN A 16 6.68 -7.30 18.55
CA ASN A 16 6.63 -7.45 20.00
C ASN A 16 5.46 -6.71 20.68
N HIS A 17 4.57 -6.06 19.92
CA HIS A 17 3.36 -5.46 20.46
C HIS A 17 2.21 -6.46 20.52
N ASP A 18 1.33 -6.25 21.50
CA ASP A 18 0.07 -6.98 21.56
C ASP A 18 -0.82 -6.62 20.37
N GLN A 19 -1.62 -7.60 19.92
CA GLN A 19 -2.61 -7.39 18.87
C GLN A 19 -3.67 -6.40 19.36
N ASN A 20 -4.00 -5.40 18.54
CA ASN A 20 -5.08 -4.46 18.84
C ASN A 20 -6.45 -5.16 18.80
N THR A 21 -6.68 -5.95 17.75
CA THR A 21 -7.91 -6.72 17.51
C THR A 21 -7.58 -8.10 16.99
N GLN A 22 -8.55 -9.01 17.04
CA GLN A 22 -8.40 -10.32 16.42
C GLN A 22 -8.14 -10.16 14.90
N PRO A 23 -7.16 -10.88 14.32
CA PRO A 23 -6.93 -10.84 12.90
C PRO A 23 -8.18 -11.23 12.11
N GLY A 24 -8.48 -10.47 11.05
CA GLY A 24 -9.63 -10.72 10.17
C GLY A 24 -10.96 -10.17 10.68
N THR A 25 -11.03 -9.50 11.84
CA THR A 25 -12.31 -8.96 12.36
C THR A 25 -12.45 -7.44 12.20
N GLN A 26 -11.33 -6.73 12.05
CA GLN A 26 -11.31 -5.28 11.89
C GLN A 26 -10.14 -4.86 11.01
N ILE A 27 -10.36 -3.88 10.12
CA ILE A 27 -9.30 -3.23 9.34
C ILE A 27 -8.90 -1.93 10.06
N ASN A 28 -7.62 -1.84 10.41
CA ASN A 28 -6.99 -0.66 11.01
C ASN A 28 -5.78 -0.26 10.17
N TYR A 29 -5.66 1.02 9.84
CA TYR A 29 -4.45 1.54 9.23
C TYR A 29 -3.26 1.42 10.19
N SER A 30 -2.19 0.74 9.76
CA SER A 30 -0.99 0.54 10.56
C SER A 30 0.26 0.64 9.68
N THR A 31 1.03 1.71 9.87
CA THR A 31 2.38 1.82 9.31
C THR A 31 3.28 0.68 9.81
N GLY A 32 3.02 0.18 11.03
CA GLY A 32 3.76 -0.95 11.59
C GLY A 32 3.53 -2.24 10.80
N ASP A 33 2.29 -2.51 10.40
CA ASP A 33 1.92 -3.72 9.67
C ASP A 33 2.56 -3.72 8.28
N ALA A 34 2.58 -2.57 7.60
CA ALA A 34 3.29 -2.41 6.33
C ALA A 34 4.80 -2.70 6.48
N THR A 35 5.43 -2.20 7.55
CA THR A 35 6.86 -2.47 7.82
C THR A 35 7.13 -3.93 8.19
N LEU A 36 6.24 -4.57 8.96
CA LEU A 36 6.33 -5.99 9.26
C LEU A 36 6.17 -6.83 7.98
N LEU A 37 5.23 -6.48 7.11
CA LEU A 37 5.06 -7.11 5.80
C LEU A 37 6.31 -6.97 4.93
N ALA A 38 6.93 -5.79 4.89
CA ALA A 38 8.18 -5.59 4.15
C ALA A 38 9.33 -6.47 4.66
N SER A 39 9.40 -6.71 5.98
CA SER A 39 10.36 -7.63 6.59
C SER A 39 10.11 -9.09 6.20
N ILE A 40 8.83 -9.51 6.16
CA ILE A 40 8.42 -10.85 5.72
C ILE A 40 8.76 -11.05 4.24
N ILE A 41 8.40 -10.10 3.39
CA ILE A 41 8.71 -10.14 1.94
C ILE A 41 10.22 -10.24 1.75
N GLY A 42 10.99 -9.33 2.38
CA GLY A 42 12.45 -9.34 2.28
C GLY A 42 13.06 -10.67 2.69
N SER A 43 12.56 -11.27 3.78
CA SER A 43 13.01 -12.59 4.22
C SER A 43 12.68 -13.71 3.23
N ALA A 44 11.53 -13.63 2.56
CA ALA A 44 11.08 -14.63 1.59
C ALA A 44 11.82 -14.54 0.24
N VAL A 45 12.22 -13.33 -0.18
CA VAL A 45 12.76 -13.10 -1.53
C VAL A 45 14.27 -12.88 -1.58
N LYS A 46 14.93 -12.61 -0.43
CA LYS A 46 16.37 -12.25 -0.38
C LYS A 46 17.30 -13.27 -1.04
N ASP A 47 17.02 -14.57 -0.92
CA ASP A 47 17.92 -15.60 -1.44
C ASP A 47 17.87 -15.66 -2.98
N THR A 48 16.76 -15.21 -3.57
CA THR A 48 16.54 -15.20 -5.02
C THR A 48 16.89 -13.84 -5.64
N TYR A 49 16.49 -12.75 -5.00
CA TYR A 49 16.55 -11.39 -5.57
C TYR A 49 17.56 -10.46 -4.88
N GLY A 50 18.23 -10.94 -3.83
CA GLY A 50 19.18 -10.17 -3.04
C GLY A 50 18.54 -9.14 -2.12
N GLU A 51 19.37 -8.37 -1.40
CA GLU A 51 18.88 -7.36 -0.46
C GLU A 51 18.22 -6.16 -1.15
N HIS A 52 18.57 -5.89 -2.41
CA HIS A 52 17.99 -4.82 -3.23
C HIS A 52 16.76 -5.27 -4.02
N TYR A 53 16.04 -6.28 -3.52
CA TYR A 53 14.87 -6.86 -4.20
C TYR A 53 13.81 -5.85 -4.69
N PRO A 54 13.53 -4.70 -4.04
CA PRO A 54 12.54 -3.76 -4.57
C PRO A 54 12.96 -3.19 -5.93
N TRP A 55 14.27 -3.04 -6.17
CA TRP A 55 14.78 -2.59 -7.46
C TRP A 55 14.64 -3.67 -8.52
N THR A 56 15.09 -4.89 -8.22
CA THR A 56 15.08 -5.99 -9.20
C THR A 56 13.67 -6.46 -9.54
N MET A 57 12.76 -6.47 -8.56
CA MET A 57 11.39 -6.97 -8.75
C MET A 57 10.40 -5.91 -9.24
N LEU A 58 10.64 -4.62 -8.97
CA LEU A 58 9.64 -3.56 -9.22
C LEU A 58 10.24 -2.32 -9.89
N PHE A 59 11.18 -1.62 -9.25
CA PHE A 59 11.58 -0.30 -9.73
C PHE A 59 12.33 -0.34 -11.07
N GLU A 60 13.27 -1.27 -11.26
CA GLU A 60 13.99 -1.39 -12.54
C GLU A 60 13.09 -1.87 -13.68
N PRO A 61 12.24 -2.92 -13.53
CA PRO A 61 11.27 -3.30 -14.55
C PRO A 61 10.35 -2.15 -14.99
N LEU A 62 9.92 -1.29 -14.05
CA LEU A 62 9.10 -0.12 -14.34
C LEU A 62 9.90 1.07 -14.88
N GLY A 63 11.24 1.03 -14.88
CA GLY A 63 12.09 2.15 -15.26
C GLY A 63 12.08 3.30 -14.26
N MET A 64 11.78 3.02 -12.99
CA MET A 64 11.80 3.97 -11.87
C MET A 64 13.22 4.18 -11.32
N SER A 65 14.12 4.67 -12.18
CA SER A 65 15.55 4.80 -11.86
C SER A 65 15.89 5.89 -10.85
N SER A 66 14.93 6.76 -10.49
CA SER A 66 15.12 7.81 -9.49
C SER A 66 14.58 7.44 -8.10
N ALA A 67 14.02 6.24 -7.95
CA ALA A 67 13.48 5.77 -6.68
C ALA A 67 14.58 5.60 -5.62
N VAL A 68 14.32 6.13 -4.43
CA VAL A 68 15.08 5.83 -3.21
C VAL A 68 14.11 5.23 -2.21
N TYR A 69 14.48 4.11 -1.60
CA TYR A 69 13.67 3.45 -0.59
C TYR A 69 14.53 3.10 0.62
N GLU A 70 14.26 3.76 1.75
CA GLU A 70 15.11 3.67 2.94
C GLU A 70 14.80 2.44 3.80
N ARG A 71 15.83 2.03 4.54
CA ARG A 71 15.76 0.96 5.54
C ARG A 71 15.91 1.55 6.93
N ASP A 72 15.40 0.84 7.92
CA ASP A 72 15.80 1.05 9.32
C ASP A 72 17.27 0.59 9.55
N ILE A 73 17.76 0.75 10.79
CA ILE A 73 19.16 0.38 11.13
C ILE A 73 19.39 -1.14 11.03
N SER A 74 18.35 -1.97 11.25
CA SER A 74 18.42 -3.42 11.12
C SER A 74 18.45 -3.90 9.66
N GLY A 75 18.12 -3.02 8.71
CA GLY A 75 18.18 -3.28 7.28
C GLY A 75 16.83 -3.69 6.67
N THR A 76 15.73 -3.52 7.41
CA THR A 76 14.38 -3.72 6.90
C THR A 76 13.92 -2.45 6.16
N TYR A 77 13.43 -2.58 4.92
CA TYR A 77 12.79 -1.45 4.24
C TYR A 77 11.59 -0.96 5.03
N VAL A 78 11.45 0.36 5.17
CA VAL A 78 10.39 0.96 5.97
C VAL A 78 9.06 0.90 5.21
N GLY A 79 8.41 -0.26 5.24
CA GLY A 79 7.22 -0.63 4.45
C GLY A 79 6.14 0.43 4.27
N GLY A 80 5.86 1.20 5.32
CA GLY A 80 4.83 2.23 5.32
C GLY A 80 5.30 3.66 5.06
N SER A 81 6.58 3.90 4.72
CA SER A 81 7.14 5.26 4.55
C SER A 81 8.45 5.26 3.74
N TYR A 82 9.11 6.43 3.64
CA TYR A 82 10.48 6.62 3.13
C TYR A 82 10.81 6.03 1.75
N ALA A 83 9.80 5.87 0.91
CA ALA A 83 9.97 5.78 -0.53
C ALA A 83 9.93 7.21 -1.11
N TYR A 84 11.06 7.68 -1.62
CA TYR A 84 11.20 8.96 -2.29
C TYR A 84 11.19 8.71 -3.79
N LEU A 85 10.18 9.27 -4.45
CA LEU A 85 9.92 9.07 -5.87
C LEU A 85 9.80 10.42 -6.56
N THR A 86 10.08 10.46 -7.87
CA THR A 86 9.54 11.53 -8.72
C THR A 86 8.06 11.26 -8.99
N THR A 87 7.30 12.30 -9.33
CA THR A 87 5.88 12.11 -9.73
C THR A 87 5.75 11.20 -10.95
N HIS A 88 6.75 11.20 -11.84
CA HIS A 88 6.80 10.31 -13.00
C HIS A 88 7.02 8.85 -12.60
N ASP A 89 7.89 8.57 -11.63
CA ASP A 89 8.08 7.22 -11.09
C ASP A 89 6.82 6.70 -10.39
N ALA A 90 6.17 7.54 -9.59
CA ALA A 90 4.88 7.21 -9.00
C ALA A 90 3.77 6.99 -10.05
N ALA A 91 3.78 7.75 -11.15
CA ALA A 91 2.83 7.56 -12.25
C ALA A 91 3.06 6.22 -12.98
N ARG A 92 4.31 5.76 -13.12
CA ARG A 92 4.62 4.42 -13.65
C ARG A 92 4.06 3.32 -12.77
N PHE A 93 4.20 3.46 -11.45
CA PHE A 93 3.58 2.54 -10.50
C PHE A 93 2.05 2.56 -10.59
N GLY A 94 1.44 3.74 -10.70
CA GLY A 94 -0.01 3.85 -10.94
C GLY A 94 -0.44 3.22 -12.27
N TYR A 95 0.36 3.36 -13.33
CA TYR A 95 0.10 2.78 -14.64
C TYR A 95 0.18 1.26 -14.63
N LEU A 96 1.09 0.67 -13.85
CA LEU A 96 1.14 -0.77 -13.66
C LEU A 96 -0.23 -1.30 -13.17
N TYR A 97 -0.85 -0.64 -12.19
CA TYR A 97 -2.17 -1.02 -11.68
C TYR A 97 -3.29 -0.70 -12.66
N LEU A 98 -3.24 0.48 -13.31
CA LEU A 98 -4.23 0.85 -14.34
C LEU A 98 -4.25 -0.15 -15.50
N ASN A 99 -3.09 -0.70 -15.86
CA ASN A 99 -2.92 -1.67 -16.93
C ASN A 99 -2.85 -3.12 -16.41
N ASN A 100 -3.54 -3.38 -15.29
CA ASN A 100 -3.75 -4.71 -14.71
C ASN A 100 -2.47 -5.56 -14.52
N GLY A 101 -1.41 -4.94 -14.02
CA GLY A 101 -0.13 -5.60 -13.78
C GLY A 101 0.76 -5.76 -15.00
N CYS A 102 0.33 -5.32 -16.18
CA CYS A 102 1.10 -5.41 -17.42
C CYS A 102 1.90 -4.13 -17.65
N TRP A 103 3.21 -4.28 -17.91
CA TRP A 103 4.12 -3.18 -18.25
C TRP A 103 4.89 -3.53 -19.52
N ASN A 104 4.76 -2.72 -20.57
CA ASN A 104 5.42 -2.95 -21.86
C ASN A 104 5.21 -4.37 -22.45
N GLY A 105 4.05 -4.99 -22.18
CA GLY A 105 3.73 -6.35 -22.64
C GLY A 105 4.25 -7.46 -21.74
N GLU A 106 4.92 -7.14 -20.64
CA GLU A 106 5.34 -8.08 -19.60
C GLU A 106 4.38 -8.03 -18.41
N GLN A 107 3.91 -9.19 -17.95
CA GLN A 107 3.01 -9.32 -16.81
C GLN A 107 3.84 -9.36 -15.52
N LEU A 108 3.93 -8.23 -14.82
CA LEU A 108 4.73 -8.09 -13.59
C LEU A 108 3.95 -8.44 -12.31
N LEU A 109 2.63 -8.24 -12.31
CA LEU A 109 1.73 -8.69 -11.25
C LEU A 109 0.80 -9.76 -11.80
N PRO A 110 0.26 -10.69 -11.00
CA PRO A 110 -0.81 -11.58 -11.47
C PRO A 110 -1.98 -10.79 -12.07
N GLU A 111 -2.63 -11.32 -13.11
CA GLU A 111 -3.72 -10.62 -13.84
C GLU A 111 -4.93 -10.28 -12.95
N TYR A 112 -5.12 -10.95 -11.81
CA TYR A 112 -6.18 -10.58 -10.87
C TYR A 112 -5.76 -9.50 -9.87
N TRP A 113 -4.48 -9.19 -9.78
CA TRP A 113 -3.93 -8.50 -8.60
C TRP A 113 -4.40 -7.05 -8.48
N ALA A 114 -4.37 -6.30 -9.58
CA ALA A 114 -4.79 -4.91 -9.56
C ALA A 114 -6.30 -4.78 -9.34
N GLU A 115 -7.10 -5.67 -9.93
CA GLU A 115 -8.55 -5.72 -9.70
C GLU A 115 -8.86 -6.02 -8.24
N GLN A 116 -8.26 -7.06 -7.66
CA GLN A 116 -8.47 -7.42 -6.25
C GLN A 116 -7.99 -6.32 -5.30
N ALA A 117 -6.90 -5.63 -5.63
CA ALA A 117 -6.43 -4.49 -4.84
C ALA A 117 -7.40 -3.30 -4.86
N ALA A 118 -8.21 -3.15 -5.92
CA ALA A 118 -9.23 -2.13 -6.03
C ALA A 118 -10.60 -2.57 -5.46
N GLN A 119 -10.68 -3.71 -4.80
CA GLN A 119 -11.89 -4.22 -4.14
C GLN A 119 -11.77 -4.21 -2.62
N LEU A 120 -12.91 -4.21 -1.93
CA LEU A 120 -12.96 -4.31 -0.48
C LEU A 120 -12.20 -5.55 0.01
N SER A 121 -11.31 -5.35 0.99
CA SER A 121 -10.57 -6.45 1.61
C SER A 121 -11.52 -7.51 2.18
N GLN A 122 -11.20 -8.79 1.96
CA GLN A 122 -12.04 -9.93 2.37
C GLN A 122 -12.56 -9.87 3.82
N PRO A 123 -11.77 -9.46 4.84
CA PRO A 123 -12.28 -9.31 6.20
C PRO A 123 -13.54 -8.42 6.33
N LEU A 124 -13.66 -7.39 5.49
CA LEU A 124 -14.84 -6.51 5.47
C LEU A 124 -16.05 -7.20 4.81
N LEU A 125 -15.81 -8.06 3.83
CA LEU A 125 -16.85 -8.87 3.19
C LEU A 125 -17.36 -9.99 4.11
N ASP A 126 -16.50 -10.48 5.01
CA ASP A 126 -16.79 -11.55 5.98
C ASP A 126 -17.48 -11.04 7.26
N GLY A 127 -17.94 -9.79 7.27
CA GLY A 127 -18.64 -9.18 8.41
C GLY A 127 -17.73 -8.52 9.44
N GLY A 128 -16.46 -8.30 9.11
CA GLY A 128 -15.58 -7.40 9.83
C GLY A 128 -15.99 -5.94 9.68
N ASN A 129 -15.33 -5.07 10.44
CA ASN A 129 -15.60 -3.62 10.42
C ASN A 129 -14.32 -2.81 10.21
N ILE A 130 -14.49 -1.49 10.11
CA ILE A 130 -13.40 -0.54 9.95
C ILE A 130 -13.16 0.16 11.30
N GLY A 131 -11.89 0.38 11.65
CA GLY A 131 -11.51 1.13 12.85
C GLY A 131 -11.79 2.63 12.74
N GLU A 132 -11.74 3.33 13.87
CA GLU A 132 -12.15 4.75 13.99
C GLU A 132 -11.37 5.73 13.09
N ASP A 133 -10.15 5.38 12.67
CA ASP A 133 -9.27 6.22 11.84
C ASP A 133 -8.89 5.51 10.53
N THR A 134 -9.83 4.80 9.90
CA THR A 134 -9.58 4.04 8.67
C THR A 134 -10.77 4.19 7.71
N ASP A 135 -10.49 4.13 6.41
CA ASP A 135 -11.47 4.15 5.33
C ASP A 135 -11.53 2.79 4.60
N GLY A 136 -12.49 2.66 3.67
CA GLY A 136 -12.59 1.50 2.79
C GLY A 136 -11.29 1.25 2.03
N SER A 137 -10.78 0.02 2.12
CA SER A 137 -9.46 -0.34 1.58
C SER A 137 -9.37 -1.76 1.04
N GLY A 138 -8.47 -1.95 0.08
CA GLY A 138 -8.16 -3.20 -0.63
C GLY A 138 -6.67 -3.33 -0.84
N TRP A 139 -6.04 -4.41 -0.36
CA TRP A 139 -4.60 -4.72 -0.54
C TRP A 139 -3.65 -3.49 -0.56
N SER A 140 -3.73 -2.65 0.48
CA SER A 140 -2.94 -1.41 0.66
C SER A 140 -3.36 -0.18 -0.17
N TRP A 141 -4.52 -0.21 -0.81
CA TRP A 141 -5.14 0.91 -1.52
C TRP A 141 -6.39 1.42 -0.80
N TRP A 142 -6.60 2.73 -0.84
CA TRP A 142 -7.83 3.38 -0.40
C TRP A 142 -8.84 3.43 -1.53
N LEU A 143 -10.11 3.12 -1.26
CA LEU A 143 -11.15 2.94 -2.27
C LEU A 143 -12.21 4.05 -2.18
N ASN A 144 -12.57 4.66 -3.32
CA ASN A 144 -13.62 5.68 -3.40
C ASN A 144 -15.02 5.06 -3.58
N ILE A 145 -15.42 4.23 -2.61
CA ILE A 145 -16.64 3.43 -2.72
C ILE A 145 -17.74 3.92 -1.76
N ASP A 146 -18.98 3.63 -2.12
CA ASP A 146 -20.13 3.72 -1.22
C ASP A 146 -20.51 2.32 -0.74
N ALA A 147 -20.31 2.04 0.54
CA ALA A 147 -20.68 0.76 1.15
C ALA A 147 -21.43 1.03 2.46
N PRO A 148 -22.74 1.33 2.40
CA PRO A 148 -23.52 1.80 3.54
C PRO A 148 -23.64 0.76 4.66
N ASN A 149 -23.59 -0.54 4.34
CA ASN A 149 -23.61 -1.62 5.33
C ASN A 149 -22.35 -1.64 6.21
N LEU A 150 -21.26 -1.03 5.74
CA LEU A 150 -19.99 -0.89 6.45
C LEU A 150 -19.76 0.56 6.92
N GLU A 151 -20.77 1.42 6.76
CA GLU A 151 -20.71 2.87 7.03
C GLU A 151 -19.60 3.62 6.25
N ILE A 152 -19.16 3.05 5.11
CA ILE A 152 -18.15 3.66 4.24
C ILE A 152 -18.84 4.59 3.25
N LYS A 153 -18.29 5.81 3.12
CA LYS A 153 -18.72 6.79 2.12
C LYS A 153 -17.56 7.15 1.19
N PRO A 154 -17.85 7.54 -0.06
CA PRO A 154 -16.83 8.05 -0.96
C PRO A 154 -16.24 9.36 -0.43
N TRP A 155 -14.92 9.43 -0.39
CA TRP A 155 -14.15 10.62 0.01
C TRP A 155 -13.85 11.55 -1.18
N LEU A 156 -14.13 11.11 -2.42
CA LEU A 156 -14.14 11.91 -3.64
C LEU A 156 -15.52 11.79 -4.32
N PRO A 157 -16.54 12.52 -3.84
CA PRO A 157 -17.90 12.40 -4.36
C PRO A 157 -18.04 12.80 -5.85
N ASP A 158 -17.15 13.64 -6.37
CA ASP A 158 -17.18 14.05 -7.78
C ASP A 158 -16.35 13.11 -8.69
N ALA A 159 -15.68 12.10 -8.11
CA ALA A 159 -14.90 11.12 -8.85
C ALA A 159 -15.67 9.81 -9.04
N PRO A 160 -15.38 9.05 -10.12
CA PRO A 160 -15.94 7.72 -10.32
C PRO A 160 -15.72 6.78 -9.13
N SER A 161 -16.67 5.86 -8.91
CA SER A 161 -16.62 4.90 -7.80
C SER A 161 -15.54 3.83 -7.95
N ASP A 162 -14.99 3.66 -9.16
CA ASP A 162 -13.83 2.81 -9.42
C ASP A 162 -12.49 3.52 -9.16
N THR A 163 -12.52 4.75 -8.63
CA THR A 163 -11.31 5.46 -8.21
C THR A 163 -10.72 4.81 -6.96
N PHE A 164 -9.41 4.55 -6.99
CA PHE A 164 -8.65 4.13 -5.81
C PHE A 164 -7.32 4.87 -5.74
N SER A 165 -6.70 4.86 -4.55
CA SER A 165 -5.52 5.69 -4.33
C SER A 165 -4.53 5.16 -3.29
N ALA A 166 -3.27 5.50 -3.49
CA ALA A 166 -2.25 5.45 -2.45
C ALA A 166 -2.14 6.85 -1.85
N ASN A 167 -2.33 6.94 -0.52
CA ASN A 167 -2.34 8.19 0.21
C ASN A 167 -1.19 8.22 1.22
N GLY A 168 -0.40 9.29 1.19
CA GLY A 168 0.70 9.54 2.11
C GLY A 168 0.49 10.81 2.92
N HIS A 169 1.20 10.88 4.04
CA HIS A 169 1.14 12.00 4.98
C HIS A 169 1.46 13.35 4.29
N TRP A 170 0.73 14.38 4.69
CA TRP A 170 0.81 15.73 4.12
C TRP A 170 0.43 15.87 2.64
N GLY A 171 -0.45 14.99 2.17
CA GLY A 171 -1.11 15.14 0.86
C GLY A 171 -0.35 14.53 -0.31
N GLN A 172 0.34 13.42 -0.07
CA GLN A 172 0.91 12.62 -1.16
C GLN A 172 -0.18 11.73 -1.74
N HIS A 173 -0.41 11.78 -3.05
CA HIS A 173 -1.47 11.02 -3.68
C HIS A 173 -1.02 10.41 -5.00
N ILE A 174 -1.39 9.15 -5.21
CA ILE A 174 -1.45 8.49 -6.51
C ILE A 174 -2.90 8.07 -6.70
N PHE A 175 -3.68 8.84 -7.46
CA PHE A 175 -5.06 8.49 -7.83
C PHE A 175 -5.04 7.68 -9.12
N ILE A 176 -5.81 6.61 -9.17
CA ILE A 176 -6.03 5.78 -10.35
C ILE A 176 -7.54 5.76 -10.61
N VAL A 177 -7.93 6.14 -11.83
CA VAL A 177 -9.33 6.20 -12.28
C VAL A 177 -9.47 5.33 -13.53
N PRO A 178 -9.75 4.03 -13.39
CA PRO A 178 -9.77 3.08 -14.49
C PRO A 178 -10.74 3.46 -15.62
N SER A 179 -11.97 3.85 -15.27
CA SER A 179 -13.01 4.29 -16.20
C SER A 179 -12.61 5.51 -17.04
N TRP A 180 -11.62 6.28 -16.60
CA TRP A 180 -11.08 7.43 -17.31
C TRP A 180 -9.71 7.17 -17.95
N ASN A 181 -9.15 5.97 -17.79
CA ASN A 181 -7.77 5.65 -18.16
C ASN A 181 -6.79 6.74 -17.66
N LEU A 182 -6.96 7.17 -16.41
CA LEU A 182 -6.33 8.36 -15.85
C LEU A 182 -5.58 8.04 -14.57
N ILE A 183 -4.37 8.58 -14.46
CA ILE A 183 -3.57 8.62 -13.23
C ILE A 183 -3.29 10.07 -12.89
N VAL A 184 -3.48 10.45 -11.63
CA VAL A 184 -3.13 11.77 -11.12
C VAL A 184 -2.19 11.60 -9.94
N VAL A 185 -0.99 12.16 -10.05
CA VAL A 185 0.02 12.14 -8.98
C VAL A 185 0.20 13.54 -8.42
N ARG A 186 0.16 13.64 -7.09
CA ARG A 186 0.53 14.84 -6.35
C ARG A 186 1.53 14.48 -5.27
N PHE A 187 2.66 15.18 -5.24
CA PHE A 187 3.47 15.31 -4.04
C PHE A 187 3.39 16.74 -3.55
N GLY A 188 2.98 16.92 -2.31
CA GLY A 188 2.60 18.21 -1.76
C GLY A 188 2.89 18.34 -0.28
N ASP A 189 2.50 19.48 0.25
CA ASP A 189 2.58 19.82 1.65
C ASP A 189 1.31 20.58 2.00
N ASP A 190 0.37 19.90 2.65
CA ASP A 190 -0.95 20.42 3.02
C ASP A 190 -1.07 20.73 4.52
N ARG A 191 0.04 21.05 5.19
CA ARG A 191 0.05 21.42 6.62
C ARG A 191 -0.81 22.65 6.95
N ASP A 192 -1.19 23.43 5.94
CA ASP A 192 -2.10 24.56 6.07
C ASP A 192 -3.59 24.18 5.91
N ASP A 193 -3.87 22.90 5.65
CA ASP A 193 -5.20 22.31 5.49
C ASP A 193 -6.04 22.95 4.37
N THR A 194 -5.37 23.53 3.36
CA THR A 194 -6.06 24.20 2.24
C THR A 194 -6.27 23.29 1.02
N HIS A 195 -5.72 22.07 1.05
CA HIS A 195 -5.75 21.19 -0.11
C HIS A 195 -7.10 20.46 -0.25
N ASP A 196 -7.83 20.79 -1.31
CA ASP A 196 -9.03 20.07 -1.72
C ASP A 196 -8.70 19.03 -2.81
N LYS A 197 -8.58 17.75 -2.38
CA LYS A 197 -8.30 16.61 -3.24
C LYS A 197 -9.45 16.29 -4.21
N ASN A 198 -10.71 16.50 -3.80
CA ASN A 198 -11.88 16.31 -4.66
C ASN A 198 -11.89 17.35 -5.79
N LYS A 199 -11.58 18.61 -5.46
CA LYS A 199 -11.44 19.66 -6.46
C LYS A 199 -10.28 19.41 -7.42
N LEU A 200 -9.13 18.96 -6.90
CA LEU A 200 -7.97 18.60 -7.74
C LEU A 200 -8.35 17.56 -8.78
N LEU A 201 -8.94 16.44 -8.36
CA LEU A 201 -9.27 15.35 -9.28
C LEU A 201 -10.36 15.77 -10.27
N SER A 202 -11.36 16.53 -9.84
CA SER A 202 -12.38 17.12 -10.71
C SER A 202 -11.77 18.00 -11.81
N LEU A 203 -10.79 18.83 -11.48
CA LEU A 203 -10.09 19.67 -12.46
C LEU A 203 -9.21 18.84 -13.41
N ALA A 204 -8.54 17.80 -12.90
CA ALA A 204 -7.74 16.91 -13.73
C ALA A 204 -8.62 16.18 -14.76
N MET A 205 -9.77 15.63 -14.33
CA MET A 205 -10.74 14.99 -15.21
C MET A 205 -11.36 15.97 -16.20
N ALA A 206 -11.58 17.24 -15.84
CA ALA A 206 -12.10 18.24 -16.77
C ALA A 206 -11.13 18.57 -17.92
N ILE A 207 -9.82 18.34 -17.74
CA ILE A 207 -8.79 18.55 -18.77
C ILE A 207 -8.49 17.24 -19.52
N ALA A 208 -8.68 16.09 -18.87
CA ALA A 208 -8.56 14.79 -19.50
C ALA A 208 -9.76 14.50 -20.41
N THR A 209 -9.52 13.94 -21.59
CA THR A 209 -10.60 13.41 -22.43
C THR A 209 -10.89 11.98 -21.99
N ALA A 210 -12.10 11.72 -21.49
CA ALA A 210 -12.53 10.35 -21.21
C ALA A 210 -12.40 9.49 -22.49
N PRO A 211 -11.95 8.22 -22.39
CA PRO A 211 -11.90 7.32 -23.53
C PRO A 211 -13.29 7.22 -24.17
N SER A 212 -13.39 7.37 -25.50
CA SER A 212 -14.63 7.06 -26.20
C SER A 212 -14.94 5.57 -26.02
N GLU A 213 -16.21 5.19 -25.78
CA GLU A 213 -16.68 3.81 -25.53
C GLU A 213 -16.29 2.75 -26.60
N SER A 214 -15.58 3.10 -27.67
CA SER A 214 -15.28 2.24 -28.82
C SER A 214 -13.98 1.43 -28.73
N SER A 215 -13.30 1.34 -27.58
CA SER A 215 -12.01 0.61 -27.49
C SER A 215 -11.85 -0.31 -26.27
N THR A 216 -12.92 -0.96 -25.83
CA THR A 216 -12.80 -2.08 -24.87
C THR A 216 -12.94 -3.41 -25.60
N SER A 217 -11.81 -4.02 -25.94
CA SER A 217 -11.72 -5.49 -25.98
C SER A 217 -10.83 -5.93 -24.83
N SER A 218 -11.40 -5.95 -23.63
CA SER A 218 -10.82 -6.73 -22.53
C SER A 218 -11.56 -8.06 -22.49
N PRO A 219 -10.87 -9.22 -22.44
CA PRO A 219 -11.53 -10.51 -22.33
C PRO A 219 -12.23 -10.62 -20.97
N ALA A 220 -13.42 -11.20 -20.97
CA ALA A 220 -14.17 -11.47 -19.74
C ALA A 220 -13.37 -12.39 -18.80
N PRO A 221 -13.44 -12.21 -17.48
CA PRO A 221 -12.78 -13.09 -16.54
C PRO A 221 -13.40 -14.49 -16.60
N THR A 222 -12.57 -15.52 -16.76
CA THR A 222 -12.98 -16.92 -16.58
C THR A 222 -13.04 -17.25 -15.09
N GLU A 223 -14.20 -17.68 -14.61
CA GLU A 223 -14.56 -17.94 -13.20
C GLU A 223 -13.75 -19.07 -12.51
N ASP A 224 -12.79 -19.72 -13.16
CA ASP A 224 -12.24 -21.00 -12.71
C ASP A 224 -10.95 -20.94 -11.85
N PHE A 225 -10.42 -19.76 -11.48
CA PHE A 225 -9.06 -19.68 -10.91
C PHE A 225 -8.92 -19.35 -9.41
N ILE A 226 -10.01 -19.26 -8.64
CA ILE A 226 -9.94 -18.69 -7.27
C ILE A 226 -9.46 -19.68 -6.19
N GLU A 227 -9.46 -21.00 -6.36
CA GLU A 227 -9.26 -21.89 -5.19
C GLU A 227 -7.88 -22.55 -4.96
N GLU A 228 -6.92 -22.56 -5.90
CA GLU A 228 -5.84 -23.56 -5.78
C GLU A 228 -4.43 -23.15 -5.29
N ASN A 229 -4.09 -21.88 -4.99
CA ASN A 229 -2.66 -21.56 -4.73
C ASN A 229 -2.31 -20.69 -3.51
N PHE A 230 -3.17 -20.57 -2.49
CA PHE A 230 -2.74 -20.01 -1.20
C PHE A 230 -2.41 -21.12 -0.20
N ASP A 231 -1.13 -21.49 -0.11
CA ASP A 231 -0.64 -22.25 1.05
C ASP A 231 -0.63 -21.33 2.29
N THR A 232 -1.69 -21.42 3.07
CA THR A 232 -1.86 -20.69 4.34
C THR A 232 -1.04 -21.30 5.49
N SER A 233 -0.15 -22.27 5.23
CA SER A 233 0.58 -23.01 6.26
C SER A 233 1.96 -22.44 6.63
N ILE A 234 2.11 -21.11 6.66
CA ILE A 234 3.25 -20.49 7.37
C ILE A 234 3.06 -20.71 8.88
N LYS A 235 3.63 -21.79 9.40
CA LYS A 235 3.70 -22.04 10.84
C LYS A 235 4.80 -21.18 11.46
N ILE A 236 4.40 -20.15 12.19
CA ILE A 236 5.31 -19.39 13.07
C ILE A 236 5.90 -20.38 14.09
N ASN A 237 7.22 -20.49 14.17
CA ASN A 237 7.90 -21.35 15.14
C ASN A 237 7.75 -20.76 16.56
N PRO A 238 7.00 -21.41 17.48
CA PRO A 238 6.79 -20.88 18.83
C PRO A 238 8.04 -20.97 19.73
N ASN A 239 9.11 -21.61 19.26
CA ASN A 239 10.37 -21.79 19.98
C ASN A 239 11.52 -20.92 19.44
N ALA A 240 11.22 -19.87 18.67
CA ALA A 240 12.24 -18.89 18.29
C ALA A 240 12.89 -18.29 19.56
N PRO A 241 14.23 -18.30 19.66
CA PRO A 241 14.91 -17.79 20.85
C PRO A 241 14.59 -16.31 21.04
N LYS A 242 14.13 -15.94 22.24
CA LYS A 242 13.90 -14.53 22.60
C LYS A 242 15.23 -13.76 22.55
N PRO A 243 15.28 -12.56 21.95
CA PRO A 243 16.49 -11.75 22.00
C PRO A 243 16.83 -11.41 23.46
N GLU A 244 18.11 -11.58 23.82
CA GLU A 244 18.62 -11.26 25.14
C GLU A 244 18.46 -9.76 25.42
N ASN A 245 17.90 -9.45 26.57
CA ASN A 245 17.62 -8.09 27.04
C ASN A 245 18.94 -7.41 27.46
N PRO A 246 19.46 -6.40 26.73
CA PRO A 246 20.64 -5.69 27.19
C PRO A 246 20.31 -4.92 28.45
N SER A 247 21.07 -5.20 29.49
CA SER A 247 20.91 -4.71 30.85
C SER A 247 20.82 -3.17 30.93
N LYS A 248 19.94 -2.73 31.83
CA LYS A 248 19.73 -1.33 32.22
C LYS A 248 21.04 -0.64 32.60
N THR A 249 21.57 0.20 31.72
CA THR A 249 22.45 1.31 32.12
C THR A 249 21.62 2.58 32.23
N LYS A 250 21.45 3.06 33.46
CA LYS A 250 20.84 4.37 33.74
C LYS A 250 21.76 5.46 33.20
N SER A 251 21.42 6.03 32.05
CA SER A 251 21.94 7.34 31.65
C SER A 251 21.00 8.41 32.21
N THR A 252 21.53 9.23 33.11
CA THR A 252 20.86 10.42 33.64
C THR A 252 21.12 11.55 32.66
N PHE A 253 20.07 12.01 31.96
CA PHE A 253 20.15 13.17 31.09
C PHE A 253 19.76 14.42 31.89
N VAL A 254 20.66 15.39 31.95
CA VAL A 254 20.44 16.74 32.51
C VAL A 254 20.25 17.68 31.31
N PRO A 255 19.18 18.50 31.27
CA PRO A 255 18.91 19.36 30.13
C PRO A 255 19.77 20.63 30.14
N GLN A 256 20.29 20.99 28.97
CA GLN A 256 20.51 22.38 28.53
C GLN A 256 19.86 22.56 27.17
#